data_AF-A0A739P2V6-F1
#
_entry.id   AF-A0A739P2V6-F1
#
_cell.length_a   1.000
_cell.length_b   1.000
_cell.length_c   1.000
_cell.angle_alpha   90.00
_cell.angle_beta   90.00
_cell.angle_gamma   90.00
#
_symmetry.space_group_name_H-M   'P 1'
#
loop_
_entity.id
_entity.type
_entity.pdbx_description
1 polymer ?
#
loop_
_entity_poly.entity_id
_entity_poly.type
_entity_poly.pdbx_seq_one_letter_code
_entity_poly.pdbx_strand_id
1 'polypeptide(L)'
;MTKKSLAERFDLLEQEYNSVMSTKYMGTSAFNHRRQEYIDSAKGNNWIARAKKLLEDSYGKESDYYKDFNDKKRIAWSSNYQSLVKHYKPIFDAAREDLAHSVTAQTMATEHAELDLIINILNKFPAFCRQLKKRYNDRTPLEINDEYDVQDLVHALLLLHFDDIRPEEGSPSFAGSSSRQDFLLKKEKIVIEVKKTRRFLGANKIGEELLIDMARYRAHPDCETLVCFVYDPEGWVTNPKGVIDDLEGKDADGKTRVVIAQF
;
A
#
# COMPACT_ATOMS: atom_id res chain seq x y z
N MET A 1 22.43 10.42 11.38
CA MET A 1 22.58 9.30 10.40
C MET A 1 21.29 8.51 10.39
N THR A 2 20.52 8.60 9.32
CA THR A 2 19.30 7.81 9.11
C THR A 2 19.68 6.32 9.01
N LYS A 3 18.99 5.46 9.78
CA LYS A 3 19.12 4.01 9.64
C LYS A 3 18.56 3.64 8.26
N LYS A 4 19.38 3.01 7.42
CA LYS A 4 18.94 2.50 6.11
C LYS A 4 17.89 1.40 6.29
N SER A 5 16.92 1.34 5.38
CA SER A 5 15.92 0.26 5.35
C SER A 5 16.58 -1.09 5.07
N LEU A 6 15.89 -2.21 5.34
CA LEU A 6 16.42 -3.54 5.03
C LEU A 6 16.65 -3.72 3.52
N ALA A 7 15.72 -3.24 2.68
CA ALA A 7 15.85 -3.29 1.22
C ALA A 7 17.10 -2.54 0.73
N GLU A 8 17.32 -1.31 1.22
CA GLU A 8 18.52 -0.53 0.87
C GLU A 8 19.82 -1.24 1.29
N ARG A 9 19.80 -1.98 2.41
CA ARG A 9 20.96 -2.76 2.87
C ARG A 9 21.24 -3.96 1.96
N PHE A 10 20.21 -4.61 1.41
CA PHE A 10 20.37 -5.66 0.41
C PHE A 10 20.97 -5.09 -0.90
N ASP A 11 20.47 -3.96 -1.39
CA ASP A 11 20.97 -3.35 -2.63
C ASP A 11 22.45 -2.93 -2.53
N LEU A 12 22.85 -2.39 -1.37
CA LEU A 12 24.26 -2.07 -1.12
C LEU A 12 25.16 -3.29 -1.12
N LEU A 13 24.69 -4.40 -0.54
CA LEU A 13 25.45 -5.64 -0.57
C LEU A 13 25.51 -6.24 -1.97
N GLU A 14 24.50 -6.05 -2.82
CA GLU A 14 24.58 -6.44 -4.22
C GLU A 14 25.67 -5.65 -4.98
N GLN A 15 25.76 -4.33 -4.73
CA GLN A 15 26.82 -3.50 -5.30
C GLN A 15 28.22 -3.94 -4.80
N GLU A 16 28.33 -4.27 -3.52
CA GLU A 16 29.57 -4.79 -2.95
C GLU A 16 29.94 -6.16 -3.49
N TYR A 17 28.97 -7.05 -3.71
CA TYR A 17 29.18 -8.33 -4.38
C TYR A 17 29.82 -8.12 -5.76
N ASN A 18 29.28 -7.20 -6.56
CA ASN A 18 29.84 -6.85 -7.87
C ASN A 18 31.28 -6.31 -7.76
N SER A 19 31.58 -5.52 -6.73
CA SER A 19 32.94 -5.09 -6.44
C SER A 19 33.88 -6.26 -6.09
N VAL A 20 33.41 -7.25 -5.32
CA VAL A 20 34.16 -8.49 -5.04
C VAL A 20 34.41 -9.24 -6.35
N MET A 21 33.38 -9.42 -7.19
CA MET A 21 33.48 -10.15 -8.46
C MET A 21 34.45 -9.48 -9.45
N SER A 22 34.60 -8.17 -9.40
CA SER A 22 35.59 -7.45 -10.22
C SER A 22 37.05 -7.80 -9.88
N THR A 23 37.30 -8.42 -8.72
CA THR A 23 38.64 -8.88 -8.31
C THR A 23 38.97 -10.30 -8.77
N LYS A 24 38.13 -10.89 -9.63
CA LYS A 24 38.31 -12.27 -10.10
C LYS A 24 39.65 -12.46 -10.81
N TYR A 25 40.38 -13.49 -10.44
CA TYR A 25 41.64 -13.87 -11.08
C TYR A 25 41.81 -15.40 -11.15
N MET A 26 42.70 -15.85 -12.04
CA MET A 26 43.08 -17.26 -12.15
C MET A 26 44.29 -17.56 -11.27
N GLY A 27 44.17 -18.59 -10.44
CA GLY A 27 45.26 -19.05 -9.58
C GLY A 27 45.42 -20.58 -9.63
N THR A 28 46.53 -21.08 -9.08
CA THR A 28 46.76 -22.52 -8.94
C THR A 28 46.26 -22.98 -7.58
N SER A 29 45.49 -24.07 -7.55
CA SER A 29 45.04 -24.71 -6.30
C SER A 29 46.20 -25.28 -5.51
N ALA A 30 46.27 -24.94 -4.23
CA ALA A 30 47.23 -25.54 -3.30
C ALA A 30 46.95 -27.04 -3.05
N PHE A 31 45.72 -27.51 -3.31
CA PHE A 31 45.30 -28.88 -2.99
C PHE A 31 45.48 -29.86 -4.15
N ASN A 32 45.13 -29.44 -5.38
CA ASN A 32 45.13 -30.34 -6.54
C ASN A 32 45.99 -29.81 -7.70
N HIS A 33 46.71 -28.70 -7.50
CA HIS A 33 47.56 -28.03 -8.49
C HIS A 33 46.85 -27.66 -9.82
N ARG A 34 45.52 -27.71 -9.87
CA ARG A 34 44.74 -27.28 -11.03
C ARG A 34 44.56 -25.78 -11.01
N ARG A 35 44.47 -25.17 -12.20
CA ARG A 35 44.03 -23.78 -12.32
C ARG A 35 42.55 -23.67 -11.97
N GLN A 36 42.21 -22.69 -11.13
CA GLN A 36 40.85 -22.37 -10.75
C GLN A 36 40.69 -20.87 -10.50
N GLU A 37 39.44 -20.40 -10.51
CA GLU A 37 39.09 -19.00 -10.28
C GLU A 37 39.10 -18.68 -8.78
N TYR A 38 39.59 -17.48 -8.47
CA TYR A 38 39.63 -16.89 -7.13
C TYR A 38 39.17 -15.44 -7.17
N ILE A 39 38.89 -14.90 -6.00
CA ILE A 39 38.58 -13.48 -5.74
C ILE A 39 39.48 -12.96 -4.61
N ASP A 40 39.52 -11.65 -4.42
CA ASP A 40 40.13 -11.04 -3.24
C ASP A 40 39.46 -11.57 -1.96
N SER A 41 40.24 -12.30 -1.16
CA SER A 41 39.75 -12.95 0.06
C SER A 41 39.27 -11.96 1.12
N ALA A 42 39.90 -10.79 1.24
CA ALA A 42 39.52 -9.81 2.26
C ALA A 42 38.17 -9.17 1.91
N LYS A 43 38.00 -8.77 0.64
CA LYS A 43 36.72 -8.25 0.15
C LYS A 43 35.61 -9.30 0.21
N GLY A 44 35.91 -10.53 -0.22
CA GLY A 44 34.95 -11.64 -0.16
C GLY A 44 34.49 -11.96 1.27
N ASN A 45 35.43 -12.05 2.22
CA ASN A 45 35.10 -12.33 3.62
C ASN A 45 34.31 -11.19 4.28
N ASN A 46 34.61 -9.93 3.95
CA ASN A 46 33.85 -8.79 4.43
C ASN A 46 32.39 -8.85 3.95
N TRP A 47 32.19 -9.10 2.66
CA TRP A 47 30.86 -9.26 2.08
C TRP A 47 30.08 -10.39 2.76
N ILE A 48 30.70 -11.58 2.92
CA ILE A 48 30.06 -12.74 3.59
C ILE A 48 29.64 -12.39 5.01
N ALA A 49 30.49 -11.70 5.79
CA ALA A 49 30.18 -11.32 7.16
C ALA A 49 29.01 -10.35 7.24
N ARG A 50 28.95 -9.37 6.33
CA ARG A 50 27.86 -8.38 6.28
C ARG A 50 26.55 -8.98 5.76
N ALA A 51 26.61 -9.85 4.76
CA ALA A 51 25.46 -10.61 4.27
C ALA A 51 24.87 -11.48 5.38
N LYS A 52 25.72 -12.22 6.12
CA LYS A 52 25.30 -12.98 7.30
C LYS A 52 24.56 -12.10 8.31
N LYS A 53 25.11 -10.93 8.63
CA LYS A 53 24.48 -10.01 9.60
C LYS A 53 23.15 -9.48 9.08
N LEU A 54 23.04 -9.19 7.79
CA LEU A 54 21.78 -8.75 7.19
C LEU A 54 20.71 -9.86 7.24
N LEU A 55 21.08 -11.12 6.97
CA LEU A 55 20.17 -12.25 7.09
C LEU A 55 19.68 -12.44 8.54
N GLU A 56 20.57 -12.30 9.52
CA GLU A 56 20.19 -12.32 10.94
C GLU A 56 19.21 -11.21 11.29
N ASP A 57 19.48 -9.98 10.84
CA ASP A 57 18.63 -8.83 11.14
C ASP A 57 17.27 -8.90 10.42
N SER A 58 17.20 -9.56 9.27
CA SER A 58 15.98 -9.65 8.45
C SER A 58 15.08 -10.82 8.84
N TYR A 59 15.68 -11.98 9.14
CA TYR A 59 14.94 -13.24 9.34
C TYR A 59 15.23 -13.93 10.67
N GLY A 60 16.19 -13.43 11.45
CA GLY A 60 16.61 -14.04 12.71
C GLY A 60 17.54 -15.25 12.54
N LYS A 61 18.18 -15.66 13.64
CA LYS A 61 19.15 -16.77 13.66
C LYS A 61 18.54 -18.14 13.39
N GLU A 62 17.24 -18.27 13.63
CA GLU A 62 16.53 -19.54 13.46
C GLU A 62 16.03 -19.77 12.04
N SER A 63 16.12 -18.77 11.17
CA SER A 63 15.72 -18.90 9.76
C SER A 63 16.59 -19.88 8.99
N ASP A 64 15.98 -20.56 8.02
CA ASP A 64 16.69 -21.44 7.10
C ASP A 64 17.75 -20.66 6.30
N TYR A 65 17.45 -19.42 5.90
CA TYR A 65 18.42 -18.53 5.27
C TYR A 65 19.68 -18.34 6.12
N TYR A 66 19.54 -18.01 7.41
CA TYR A 66 20.69 -17.83 8.28
C TYR A 66 21.42 -19.16 8.55
N LYS A 67 20.69 -20.26 8.77
CA LYS A 67 21.26 -21.58 9.04
C LYS A 67 22.05 -22.10 7.83
N ASP A 68 21.44 -22.11 6.66
CA ASP A 68 22.07 -22.58 5.42
C ASP A 68 23.24 -21.69 5.01
N PHE A 69 23.15 -20.37 5.18
CA PHE A 69 24.27 -19.47 4.91
C PHE A 69 25.49 -19.83 5.77
N ASN A 70 25.28 -20.30 6.99
CA ASN A 70 26.35 -20.75 7.89
C ASN A 70 26.79 -22.20 7.68
N ASP A 71 26.06 -23.03 6.92
CA ASP A 71 26.45 -24.42 6.65
C ASP A 71 27.60 -24.51 5.64
N LYS A 72 28.83 -24.68 6.15
CA LYS A 72 30.03 -24.76 5.32
C LYS A 72 30.28 -26.15 4.73
N LYS A 73 29.45 -27.16 5.02
CA LYS A 73 29.66 -28.54 4.52
C LYS A 73 29.69 -28.60 2.99
N ARG A 74 28.85 -27.80 2.32
CA ARG A 74 28.71 -27.77 0.85
C ARG A 74 29.89 -27.12 0.12
N ILE A 75 30.75 -26.39 0.84
CA ILE A 75 31.85 -25.60 0.26
C ILE A 75 33.24 -26.01 0.75
N ALA A 76 33.34 -27.09 1.54
CA ALA A 76 34.60 -27.53 2.16
C ALA A 76 35.76 -27.74 1.16
N TRP A 77 35.44 -28.08 -0.09
CA TRP A 77 36.42 -28.37 -1.16
C TRP A 77 36.38 -27.36 -2.31
N SER A 78 35.75 -26.20 -2.12
CA SER A 78 35.57 -25.17 -3.15
C SER A 78 36.60 -24.06 -3.02
N SER A 79 36.94 -23.39 -4.14
CA SER A 79 37.69 -22.13 -4.07
C SER A 79 36.84 -21.05 -3.37
N ASN A 80 37.46 -19.95 -2.93
CA ASN A 80 36.72 -18.83 -2.33
C ASN A 80 35.66 -18.26 -3.29
N TYR A 81 35.99 -18.17 -4.58
CA TYR A 81 35.07 -17.77 -5.64
C TYR A 81 33.92 -18.78 -5.81
N GLN A 82 34.22 -20.07 -5.91
CA GLN A 82 33.19 -21.10 -6.06
C GLN A 82 32.26 -21.14 -4.84
N SER A 83 32.80 -20.96 -3.64
CA SER A 83 32.02 -20.88 -2.40
C SER A 83 31.09 -19.66 -2.44
N LEU A 84 31.59 -18.51 -2.89
CA LEU A 84 30.80 -17.29 -3.01
C LEU A 84 29.63 -17.47 -3.97
N VAL A 85 29.89 -17.96 -5.18
CA VAL A 85 28.88 -18.05 -6.25
C VAL A 85 27.91 -19.21 -6.05
N LYS A 86 28.36 -20.36 -5.52
CA LYS A 86 27.51 -21.57 -5.42
C LYS A 86 26.76 -21.71 -4.10
N HIS A 87 27.22 -21.02 -3.05
CA HIS A 87 26.64 -21.17 -1.72
C HIS A 87 26.12 -19.84 -1.18
N TYR A 88 26.98 -18.83 -1.06
CA TYR A 88 26.58 -17.61 -0.37
C TYR A 88 25.64 -16.71 -1.19
N LYS A 89 25.94 -16.48 -2.47
CA LYS A 89 25.13 -15.61 -3.34
C LYS A 89 23.70 -16.13 -3.56
N PRO A 90 23.46 -17.43 -3.86
CA PRO A 90 22.10 -17.93 -4.05
C PRO A 90 21.21 -17.78 -2.83
N ILE A 91 21.76 -18.01 -1.62
CA ILE A 91 21.01 -17.85 -0.36
C ILE A 91 20.69 -16.37 -0.11
N PHE A 92 21.66 -15.48 -0.37
CA PHE A 92 21.44 -14.04 -0.30
C PHE A 92 20.36 -13.58 -1.29
N ASP A 93 20.37 -14.08 -2.53
CA ASP A 93 19.41 -13.73 -3.56
C ASP A 93 18.00 -14.21 -3.22
N ALA A 94 17.86 -15.46 -2.79
CA ALA A 94 16.59 -16.01 -2.34
C ALA A 94 16.00 -15.19 -1.18
N ALA A 95 16.82 -14.86 -0.18
CA ALA A 95 16.39 -14.01 0.92
C ALA A 95 15.97 -12.61 0.44
N ARG A 96 16.73 -11.99 -0.47
CA ARG A 96 16.39 -10.68 -1.03
C ARG A 96 15.06 -10.70 -1.78
N GLU A 97 14.83 -11.73 -2.59
CA GLU A 97 13.59 -11.90 -3.35
C GLU A 97 12.38 -12.10 -2.41
N ASP A 98 12.52 -12.93 -1.38
CA ASP A 98 11.48 -13.13 -0.36
C ASP A 98 11.15 -11.83 0.39
N LEU A 99 12.16 -11.01 0.70
CA LEU A 99 11.94 -9.71 1.33
C LEU A 99 11.02 -8.84 0.46
N ALA A 100 11.27 -8.76 -0.85
CA ALA A 100 10.47 -7.97 -1.77
C ALA A 100 9.01 -8.44 -1.85
N HIS A 101 8.79 -9.75 -1.86
CA HIS A 101 7.44 -10.32 -1.82
C HIS A 101 6.74 -10.03 -0.48
N SER A 102 7.46 -10.14 0.64
CA SER A 102 6.89 -9.88 1.97
C SER A 102 6.48 -8.41 2.15
N VAL A 103 7.30 -7.47 1.66
CA VAL A 103 6.98 -6.04 1.66
C VAL A 103 5.75 -5.78 0.79
N THR A 104 5.70 -6.36 -0.41
CA THR A 104 4.55 -6.20 -1.30
C THR A 104 3.26 -6.73 -0.65
N ALA A 105 3.31 -7.91 -0.04
CA ALA A 105 2.17 -8.49 0.67
C ALA A 105 1.75 -7.64 1.89
N GLN A 106 2.71 -7.09 2.65
CA GLN A 106 2.43 -6.19 3.77
C GLN A 106 1.80 -4.87 3.31
N THR A 107 2.29 -4.29 2.21
CA THR A 107 1.71 -3.07 1.61
C THR A 107 0.27 -3.33 1.19
N MET A 108 0.02 -4.39 0.40
CA MET A 108 -1.34 -4.76 -0.01
C MET A 108 -2.26 -5.01 1.20
N ALA A 109 -1.77 -5.71 2.23
CA ALA A 109 -2.55 -5.95 3.44
C ALA A 109 -2.88 -4.65 4.21
N THR A 110 -1.95 -3.69 4.19
CA THR A 110 -2.16 -2.37 4.81
C THR A 110 -3.16 -1.53 4.02
N GLU A 111 -3.03 -1.47 2.69
CA GLU A 111 -3.97 -0.79 1.79
C GLU A 111 -5.39 -1.35 1.96
N HIS A 112 -5.53 -2.68 2.02
CA HIS A 112 -6.80 -3.34 2.32
C HIS A 112 -7.37 -2.92 3.68
N ALA A 113 -6.53 -2.86 4.72
CA ALA A 113 -6.96 -2.46 6.06
C ALA A 113 -7.39 -0.99 6.14
N GLU A 114 -6.72 -0.09 5.41
CA GLU A 114 -7.06 1.34 5.33
C GLU A 114 -8.40 1.55 4.61
N LEU A 115 -8.62 0.86 3.49
CA LEU A 115 -9.90 0.88 2.78
C LEU A 115 -11.04 0.31 3.64
N ASP A 116 -10.82 -0.82 4.31
CA ASP A 116 -11.81 -1.43 5.21
C ASP A 116 -12.16 -0.49 6.37
N LEU A 117 -11.18 0.23 6.91
CA LEU A 117 -11.40 1.24 7.95
C LEU A 117 -12.30 2.37 7.44
N ILE A 118 -12.03 2.93 6.26
CA ILE A 118 -12.85 3.98 5.63
C ILE A 118 -14.29 3.46 5.43
N ILE A 119 -14.46 2.29 4.80
CA ILE A 119 -15.78 1.69 4.57
C ILE A 119 -16.53 1.50 5.90
N ASN A 120 -15.85 1.05 6.95
CA ASN A 120 -16.45 0.89 8.28
C ASN A 120 -16.85 2.24 8.91
N ILE A 121 -16.05 3.29 8.75
CA ILE A 121 -16.41 4.66 9.20
C ILE A 121 -17.69 5.12 8.50
N LEU A 122 -17.74 5.00 7.18
CA LEU A 122 -18.86 5.44 6.35
C LEU A 122 -20.15 4.63 6.66
N ASN A 123 -20.04 3.31 6.83
CA ASN A 123 -21.16 2.47 7.25
C ASN A 123 -21.70 2.84 8.65
N LYS A 124 -20.83 3.31 9.55
CA LYS A 124 -21.21 3.75 10.91
C LYS A 124 -21.64 5.22 10.99
N PHE A 125 -21.52 5.96 9.89
CA PHE A 125 -21.86 7.38 9.83
C PHE A 125 -23.29 7.71 10.29
N PRO A 126 -24.34 6.92 9.96
CA PRO A 126 -25.69 7.18 10.48
C PRO A 126 -25.78 7.08 12.01
N ALA A 127 -25.06 6.14 12.62
CA ALA A 127 -25.02 6.00 14.08
C ALA A 127 -24.30 7.18 14.74
N PHE A 128 -23.21 7.65 14.14
CA PHE A 128 -22.52 8.87 14.54
C PHE A 128 -23.44 10.10 14.49
N CYS A 129 -24.11 10.32 13.36
CA CYS A 129 -25.05 11.44 13.19
C CYS A 129 -26.20 11.39 14.20
N ARG A 130 -26.74 10.20 14.49
CA ARG A 130 -27.77 10.01 15.52
C ARG A 130 -27.27 10.40 16.90
N GLN A 131 -26.01 10.11 17.22
CA GLN A 131 -25.42 10.50 18.50
C GLN A 131 -25.25 12.03 18.60
N LEU A 132 -24.86 12.70 17.52
CA LEU A 132 -24.77 14.17 17.48
C LEU A 132 -26.11 14.87 17.76
N LYS A 133 -27.22 14.25 17.33
CA LYS A 133 -28.58 14.74 17.61
C LYS A 133 -29.00 14.57 19.10
N LYS A 134 -28.36 13.67 19.85
CA LYS A 134 -28.64 13.42 21.27
C LYS A 134 -27.86 14.39 22.16
N ARG A 135 -28.43 15.56 22.41
CA ARG A 135 -27.80 16.63 23.18
C ARG A 135 -28.33 16.68 24.61
N TYR A 136 -27.47 17.05 25.55
CA TYR A 136 -27.85 17.24 26.97
C TYR A 136 -28.85 18.40 27.13
N ASN A 137 -29.85 18.22 28.00
CA ASN A 137 -30.76 19.28 28.46
C ASN A 137 -31.44 20.05 27.32
N ASP A 138 -32.04 19.31 26.37
CA ASP A 138 -32.84 19.81 25.25
C ASP A 138 -32.15 20.89 24.40
N ARG A 139 -30.82 20.88 24.36
CA ARG A 139 -30.06 21.75 23.46
C ARG A 139 -30.39 21.41 22.01
N THR A 140 -30.41 22.45 21.18
CA THR A 140 -30.60 22.32 19.73
C THR A 140 -29.70 21.24 19.15
N PRO A 141 -30.26 20.23 18.46
CA PRO A 141 -29.49 19.22 17.74
C PRO A 141 -28.55 19.84 16.71
N LEU A 142 -27.45 19.16 16.41
CA LEU A 142 -26.63 19.51 15.26
C LEU A 142 -27.39 19.07 13.99
N GLU A 143 -27.67 20.02 13.11
CA GLU A 143 -28.35 19.79 11.85
C GLU A 143 -27.34 19.41 10.75
N ILE A 144 -27.75 18.52 9.86
CA ILE A 144 -26.98 18.11 8.67
C ILE A 144 -27.91 18.35 7.49
N ASN A 145 -27.74 19.49 6.85
CA ASN A 145 -28.69 20.02 5.87
C ASN A 145 -28.35 19.53 4.47
N ASP A 146 -27.08 19.66 4.09
CA ASP A 146 -26.60 19.38 2.73
C ASP A 146 -25.34 18.51 2.71
N GLU A 147 -24.77 18.38 1.51
CA GLU A 147 -23.58 17.56 1.23
C GLU A 147 -22.32 18.11 1.89
N TYR A 148 -22.20 19.44 2.00
CA TYR A 148 -21.04 20.08 2.62
C TYR A 148 -21.00 19.80 4.13
N ASP A 149 -22.15 19.80 4.81
CA ASP A 149 -22.24 19.38 6.21
C ASP A 149 -21.78 17.92 6.39
N VAL A 150 -22.07 17.03 5.42
CA VAL A 150 -21.61 15.64 5.45
C VAL A 150 -20.11 15.56 5.21
N GLN A 151 -19.59 16.33 4.24
CA GLN A 151 -18.16 16.41 3.95
C GLN A 151 -17.37 16.85 5.18
N ASP A 152 -17.78 17.93 5.85
CA ASP A 152 -17.11 18.42 7.07
C ASP A 152 -17.02 17.34 8.16
N LEU A 153 -18.12 16.61 8.37
CA LEU A 153 -18.19 15.55 9.38
C LEU A 153 -17.35 14.32 8.99
N VAL A 154 -17.39 13.91 7.71
CA VAL A 154 -16.55 12.82 7.20
C VAL A 154 -15.08 13.19 7.32
N HIS A 155 -14.69 14.41 6.94
CA HIS A 155 -13.33 14.90 7.05
C HIS A 155 -12.83 14.85 8.50
N ALA A 156 -13.65 15.33 9.45
CA ALA A 156 -13.32 15.28 10.87
C ALA A 156 -13.08 13.85 11.38
N LEU A 157 -13.84 12.86 10.88
CA LEU A 157 -13.64 11.45 11.22
C LEU A 157 -12.37 10.88 10.59
N LEU A 158 -12.07 11.23 9.34
CA LEU A 158 -10.87 10.77 8.64
C LEU A 158 -9.60 11.33 9.28
N LEU A 159 -9.60 12.59 9.74
CA LEU A 159 -8.47 13.22 10.44
C LEU A 159 -8.07 12.50 11.74
N LEU A 160 -8.93 11.62 12.28
CA LEU A 160 -8.57 10.77 13.43
C LEU A 160 -7.62 9.63 13.05
N HIS A 161 -7.50 9.32 11.75
CA HIS A 161 -6.87 8.11 11.24
C HIS A 161 -5.81 8.37 10.17
N PHE A 162 -5.90 9.49 9.44
CA PHE A 162 -5.02 9.79 8.30
C PHE A 162 -4.40 11.19 8.43
N ASP A 163 -3.11 11.30 8.10
CA ASP A 163 -2.33 12.52 8.27
C ASP A 163 -2.35 13.46 7.03
N ASP A 164 -2.51 12.93 5.81
CA ASP A 164 -2.52 13.70 4.54
C ASP A 164 -3.84 13.50 3.79
N ILE A 165 -4.86 14.25 4.21
CA ILE A 165 -6.16 14.34 3.54
C ILE A 165 -6.21 15.69 2.83
N ARG A 166 -6.42 15.68 1.53
CA ARG A 166 -6.48 16.89 0.70
C ARG A 166 -7.92 17.17 0.31
N PRO A 167 -8.58 18.14 0.95
CA PRO A 167 -9.89 18.57 0.52
C PRO A 167 -9.80 19.38 -0.77
N GLU A 168 -10.77 19.22 -1.66
CA GLU A 168 -10.95 20.07 -2.85
C GLU A 168 -9.77 20.12 -3.84
N GLU A 169 -8.98 19.05 -3.97
CA GLU A 169 -7.86 19.03 -4.92
C GLU A 169 -8.40 19.02 -6.37
N GLY A 170 -7.86 19.92 -7.20
CA GLY A 170 -8.27 20.07 -8.59
C GLY A 170 -7.83 18.87 -9.42
N SER A 171 -8.77 18.22 -10.10
CA SER A 171 -8.44 17.14 -11.04
C SER A 171 -7.88 17.71 -12.36
N PRO A 172 -7.00 16.98 -13.07
CA PRO A 172 -6.67 17.30 -14.46
C PRO A 172 -7.94 17.51 -15.29
N SER A 173 -7.92 18.45 -16.23
CA SER A 173 -9.10 18.77 -17.03
C SER A 173 -9.62 17.52 -17.76
N PHE A 174 -10.82 17.06 -17.39
CA PHE A 174 -11.51 15.98 -18.09
C PHE A 174 -12.62 16.59 -18.94
N ALA A 175 -12.60 16.31 -20.25
CA ALA A 175 -13.59 16.84 -21.21
C ALA A 175 -13.78 18.39 -21.15
N GLY A 176 -12.71 19.14 -20.85
CA GLY A 176 -12.74 20.61 -20.82
C GLY A 176 -13.27 21.24 -19.52
N SER A 177 -13.59 20.44 -18.50
CA SER A 177 -14.01 20.91 -17.17
C SER A 177 -13.00 20.47 -16.11
N SER A 178 -12.56 21.38 -15.24
CA SER A 178 -11.87 21.04 -14.00
C SER A 178 -12.91 20.80 -12.91
N SER A 179 -12.99 19.59 -12.35
CA SER A 179 -13.75 19.32 -11.13
C SER A 179 -12.83 19.19 -9.93
N ARG A 180 -13.36 19.51 -8.75
CA ARG A 180 -12.70 19.32 -7.46
C ARG A 180 -13.21 18.01 -6.86
N GLN A 181 -12.28 17.17 -6.41
CA GLN A 181 -12.61 15.98 -5.62
C GLN A 181 -12.92 16.42 -4.19
N ASP A 182 -13.85 15.74 -3.52
CA ASP A 182 -14.13 16.07 -2.12
C ASP A 182 -12.93 15.77 -1.22
N PHE A 183 -12.39 14.54 -1.28
CA PHE A 183 -11.17 14.17 -0.55
C PHE A 183 -10.23 13.31 -1.39
N LEU A 184 -8.94 13.67 -1.39
CA LEU A 184 -7.84 12.78 -1.79
C LEU A 184 -6.99 12.41 -0.58
N LEU A 185 -6.96 11.13 -0.23
CA LEU A 185 -5.99 10.56 0.70
C LEU A 185 -4.75 10.19 -0.11
N LYS A 186 -3.80 11.13 -0.19
CA LYS A 186 -2.76 11.07 -1.22
C LYS A 186 -1.81 9.89 -1.05
N LYS A 187 -1.45 9.58 0.19
CA LYS A 187 -0.51 8.49 0.48
C LYS A 187 -1.15 7.12 0.17
N GLU A 188 -2.44 6.99 0.45
CA GLU A 188 -3.24 5.78 0.27
C GLU A 188 -3.81 5.68 -1.16
N LYS A 189 -3.73 6.77 -1.93
CA LYS A 189 -4.28 6.91 -3.30
C LYS A 189 -5.77 6.57 -3.38
N ILE A 190 -6.50 6.97 -2.34
CA ILE A 190 -7.95 6.80 -2.23
C ILE A 190 -8.62 8.16 -2.44
N VAL A 191 -9.51 8.24 -3.42
CA VAL A 191 -10.43 9.36 -3.59
C VAL A 191 -11.74 9.02 -2.92
N ILE A 192 -12.30 9.95 -2.16
CA ILE A 192 -13.63 9.81 -1.56
C ILE A 192 -14.50 10.93 -2.15
N GLU A 193 -15.62 10.54 -2.77
CA GLU A 193 -16.67 11.43 -3.25
C GLU A 193 -17.88 11.29 -2.33
N VAL A 194 -18.42 12.39 -1.83
CA VAL A 194 -19.53 12.43 -0.88
C VAL A 194 -20.77 12.98 -1.55
N LYS A 195 -21.91 12.35 -1.30
CA LYS A 195 -23.23 12.82 -1.72
C LYS A 195 -24.20 12.77 -0.55
N LYS A 196 -25.13 13.72 -0.48
CA LYS A 196 -26.29 13.65 0.41
C LYS A 196 -27.58 13.65 -0.40
N THR A 197 -28.45 12.68 -0.15
CA THR A 197 -29.77 12.67 -0.81
C THR A 197 -30.64 13.84 -0.34
N ARG A 198 -31.58 14.21 -1.21
CA ARG A 198 -32.63 15.20 -0.93
C ARG A 198 -33.80 14.98 -1.88
N ARG A 199 -34.91 15.69 -1.65
CA ARG A 199 -36.16 15.57 -2.45
C ARG A 199 -35.97 15.52 -3.97
N PHE A 200 -34.96 16.23 -4.50
CA PHE A 200 -34.69 16.31 -5.94
C PHE A 200 -33.42 15.59 -6.39
N LEU A 201 -32.79 14.81 -5.51
CA LEU A 201 -31.58 14.02 -5.71
C LEU A 201 -31.76 12.65 -5.04
N GLY A 202 -32.51 11.77 -5.70
CA GLY A 202 -32.71 10.37 -5.32
C GLY A 202 -31.91 9.41 -6.22
N ALA A 203 -32.24 8.12 -6.18
CA ALA A 203 -31.45 7.04 -6.80
C ALA A 203 -30.94 7.33 -8.23
N ASN A 204 -31.84 7.67 -9.18
CA ASN A 204 -31.46 7.86 -10.58
C ASN A 204 -30.44 8.98 -10.78
N LYS A 205 -30.67 10.13 -10.13
CA LYS A 205 -29.78 11.30 -10.28
C LYS A 205 -28.45 11.10 -9.56
N ILE A 206 -28.45 10.43 -8.41
CA ILE A 206 -27.20 10.05 -7.74
C ILE A 206 -26.38 9.11 -8.61
N GLY A 207 -27.01 8.13 -9.24
CA GLY A 207 -26.31 7.24 -10.18
C GLY A 207 -25.70 8.01 -11.35
N GLU A 208 -26.45 8.94 -11.96
CA GLU A 208 -25.96 9.80 -13.05
C GLU A 208 -24.77 10.67 -12.63
N GLU A 209 -24.87 11.35 -11.48
CA GLU A 209 -23.79 12.18 -10.95
C GLU A 209 -22.54 11.34 -10.64
N LEU A 210 -22.70 10.23 -9.91
CA LEU A 210 -21.59 9.36 -9.53
C LEU A 210 -20.90 8.71 -10.75
N LEU A 211 -21.64 8.36 -11.80
CA LEU A 211 -21.02 7.83 -13.04
C LEU A 211 -20.11 8.87 -13.71
N ILE A 212 -20.50 10.14 -13.68
CA ILE A 212 -19.69 11.24 -14.21
C ILE A 212 -18.45 11.42 -13.33
N ASP A 213 -18.60 11.39 -12.02
CA ASP A 213 -17.51 11.55 -11.07
C ASP A 213 -16.50 10.39 -11.15
N MET A 214 -17.00 9.14 -11.27
CA MET A 214 -16.19 7.95 -11.54
C MET A 214 -15.34 8.11 -12.80
N ALA A 215 -15.93 8.56 -13.90
CA ALA A 215 -15.21 8.76 -15.16
C ALA A 215 -14.13 9.84 -15.04
N ARG A 216 -14.40 10.92 -14.29
CA ARG A 216 -13.46 12.03 -14.08
C ARG A 216 -12.28 11.64 -13.21
N TYR A 217 -12.54 11.02 -12.06
CA TYR A 217 -11.49 10.77 -11.07
C TYR A 217 -10.58 9.61 -11.43
N ARG A 218 -11.05 8.66 -12.25
CA ARG A 218 -10.20 7.63 -12.83
C ARG A 218 -9.06 8.17 -13.69
N ALA A 219 -9.20 9.37 -14.24
CA ALA A 219 -8.12 10.02 -14.97
C ALA A 219 -7.07 10.68 -14.05
N HIS A 220 -7.31 10.72 -12.74
CA HIS A 220 -6.39 11.33 -11.78
C HIS A 220 -5.22 10.38 -11.48
N PRO A 221 -3.95 10.83 -11.60
CA PRO A 221 -2.78 9.95 -11.45
C PRO A 221 -2.62 9.36 -10.04
N ASP A 222 -3.15 10.06 -9.03
CA ASP A 222 -3.12 9.61 -7.62
C ASP A 222 -4.44 8.92 -7.18
N CYS A 223 -5.34 8.58 -8.11
CA CYS A 223 -6.58 7.86 -7.79
C CYS A 223 -6.45 6.38 -8.18
N GLU A 224 -6.06 5.53 -7.24
CA GLU A 224 -6.11 4.08 -7.44
C GLU A 224 -7.46 3.50 -7.04
N THR A 225 -8.01 3.91 -5.90
CA THR A 225 -9.31 3.46 -5.42
C THR A 225 -10.26 4.65 -5.29
N LEU A 226 -11.50 4.47 -5.75
CA LEU A 226 -12.56 5.48 -5.61
C LEU A 226 -13.63 4.97 -4.65
N VAL A 227 -13.95 5.76 -3.64
CA VAL A 227 -15.01 5.49 -2.67
C VAL A 227 -16.14 6.52 -2.87
N CYS A 228 -17.30 6.07 -3.31
CA CYS A 228 -18.49 6.92 -3.42
C CYS A 228 -19.35 6.72 -2.17
N PHE A 229 -19.46 7.76 -1.35
CA PHE A 229 -20.28 7.76 -0.14
C PHE A 229 -21.59 8.51 -0.37
N VAL A 230 -22.73 7.86 -0.14
CA VAL A 230 -24.05 8.47 -0.19
C VAL A 230 -24.68 8.42 1.19
N TYR A 231 -24.84 9.57 1.84
CA TYR A 231 -25.63 9.69 3.04
C TYR A 231 -27.11 9.88 2.68
N ASP A 232 -27.94 8.88 3.00
CA ASP A 232 -29.37 8.88 2.69
C ASP A 232 -30.26 8.78 3.95
N PRO A 233 -30.32 9.85 4.76
CA PRO A 233 -31.05 9.83 6.02
C PRO A 233 -32.56 9.66 5.88
N GLU A 234 -33.16 10.00 4.73
CA GLU A 234 -34.60 9.88 4.51
C GLU A 234 -35.00 8.70 3.61
N GLY A 235 -34.06 7.89 3.14
CA GLY A 235 -34.35 6.70 2.33
C GLY A 235 -34.84 7.01 0.91
N TRP A 236 -34.34 8.09 0.29
CA TRP A 236 -34.66 8.44 -1.10
C TRP A 236 -34.14 7.41 -2.12
N VAL A 237 -33.15 6.61 -1.75
CA VAL A 237 -32.66 5.47 -2.54
C VAL A 237 -33.43 4.22 -2.12
N THR A 238 -34.45 3.85 -2.89
CA THR A 238 -35.35 2.73 -2.54
C THR A 238 -34.72 1.35 -2.68
N ASN A 239 -33.73 1.19 -3.58
CA ASN A 239 -32.96 -0.05 -3.76
C ASN A 239 -31.44 0.22 -3.70
N PRO A 240 -30.87 0.44 -2.50
CA PRO A 240 -29.46 0.77 -2.35
C PRO A 240 -28.54 -0.29 -2.94
N LYS A 241 -28.84 -1.56 -2.69
CA LYS A 241 -28.04 -2.68 -3.19
C LYS A 241 -27.96 -2.69 -4.71
N GLY A 242 -29.07 -2.48 -5.40
CA GLY A 242 -29.06 -2.40 -6.87
C GLY A 242 -28.19 -1.25 -7.39
N VAL A 243 -28.27 -0.07 -6.76
CA VAL A 243 -27.44 1.08 -7.15
C VAL A 243 -25.95 0.80 -6.90
N ILE A 244 -25.61 0.17 -5.78
CA ILE A 244 -24.23 -0.25 -5.46
C ILE A 244 -23.73 -1.24 -6.51
N ASP A 245 -24.45 -2.34 -6.73
CA ASP A 245 -24.07 -3.40 -7.67
C ASP A 245 -23.91 -2.84 -9.10
N ASP A 246 -24.82 -1.96 -9.53
CA ASP A 246 -24.78 -1.31 -10.85
C ASP A 246 -23.58 -0.38 -10.99
N LEU A 247 -23.27 0.46 -9.99
CA LEU A 247 -22.14 1.40 -10.05
C LEU A 247 -20.80 0.69 -9.94
N GLU A 248 -20.63 -0.22 -8.98
CA GLU A 248 -19.40 -0.99 -8.82
C GLU A 248 -19.14 -1.89 -10.05
N GLY A 249 -20.19 -2.48 -10.62
CA GLY A 249 -20.10 -3.31 -11.83
C GLY A 249 -19.71 -2.54 -13.10
N LYS A 250 -19.78 -1.20 -13.12
CA LYS A 250 -19.32 -0.37 -14.25
C LYS A 250 -17.82 -0.11 -14.24
N ASP A 251 -17.15 -0.42 -13.14
CA ASP A 251 -15.71 -0.30 -13.03
C ASP A 251 -15.01 -1.64 -13.33
N ALA A 252 -14.40 -1.71 -14.52
CA ALA A 252 -13.72 -2.92 -14.98
C ALA A 252 -12.52 -3.33 -14.10
N ASP A 253 -11.91 -2.37 -13.39
CA ASP A 253 -10.75 -2.65 -12.54
C ASP A 253 -11.15 -3.09 -11.12
N GLY A 254 -12.44 -3.00 -10.76
CA GLY A 254 -12.96 -3.38 -9.44
C GLY A 254 -12.40 -2.58 -8.27
N LYS A 255 -11.92 -1.35 -8.52
CA LYS A 255 -11.36 -0.41 -7.55
C LYS A 255 -12.34 0.70 -7.11
N THR A 256 -13.60 0.61 -7.53
CA THR A 256 -14.67 1.47 -7.01
C THR A 256 -15.38 0.76 -5.86
N ARG A 257 -15.67 1.50 -4.79
CA ARG A 257 -16.52 1.06 -3.67
C ARG A 257 -17.62 2.07 -3.44
N VAL A 258 -18.86 1.61 -3.31
CA VAL A 258 -20.02 2.47 -3.07
C VAL A 258 -20.64 2.14 -1.72
N VAL A 259 -20.77 3.15 -0.87
CA VAL A 259 -21.43 3.04 0.44
C VAL A 259 -22.65 3.93 0.45
N ILE A 260 -23.83 3.32 0.48
CA ILE A 260 -25.10 4.04 0.67
C ILE A 260 -25.55 3.82 2.12
N ALA A 261 -25.43 4.85 2.94
CA ALA A 261 -25.70 4.78 4.36
C ALA A 261 -27.10 5.32 4.69
N GLN A 262 -27.99 4.39 5.02
CA GLN A 262 -29.36 4.64 5.48
C GLN A 262 -29.51 4.27 6.97
N PHE A 263 -30.64 4.61 7.57
CA PHE A 263 -30.99 4.25 8.95
C PHE A 263 -31.57 2.85 9.10
#